data_AF-A0A8T5L011-F1
#
_entry.id   AF-A0A8T5L011-F1
#
_cell.length_a   1.000
_cell.length_b   1.000
_cell.length_c   1.000
_cell.angle_alpha   90.00
_cell.angle_beta   90.00
_cell.angle_gamma   90.00
#
_symmetry.space_group_name_H-M   'P 1'
#
loop_
_entity.id
_entity.type
_entity.pdbx_description
1 polymer ?
#
loop_
_entity_poly.entity_id
_entity_poly.type
_entity_poly.pdbx_seq_one_letter_code
_entity_poly.pdbx_strand_id
1 'polypeptide(L)'
;MVLEFLTDIVTGGLGFISNVNPILLLIVFGVFVFVAFRMFQFAMRVVTIGLVAALFPIGANWFLGWDLPVTISSMIWFATMAVGLFILYAILSMVYRFLNMLLGGKREVVVKKEVKEKKE
;
A
#
# COMPACT_ATOMS: atom_id res chain seq x y z
N MET A 1 -5.94 -24.69 -12.70
CA MET A 1 -6.27 -25.22 -11.35
C MET A 1 -6.66 -24.14 -10.34
N VAL A 2 -5.75 -23.32 -9.75
CA VAL A 2 -6.18 -22.28 -8.76
C VAL A 2 -7.02 -21.16 -9.40
N LEU A 3 -6.64 -20.72 -10.60
CA LEU A 3 -7.40 -19.70 -11.34
C LEU A 3 -8.80 -20.18 -11.72
N GLU A 4 -8.93 -21.45 -12.14
CA GLU A 4 -10.22 -22.05 -12.52
C GLU A 4 -11.16 -22.22 -11.33
N PHE A 5 -10.61 -22.63 -10.18
CA PHE A 5 -11.35 -22.74 -8.92
C PHE A 5 -11.87 -21.37 -8.44
N LEU A 6 -11.06 -20.32 -8.60
CA LEU A 6 -11.48 -18.95 -8.29
C LEU A 6 -12.54 -18.45 -9.27
N THR A 7 -12.41 -18.73 -10.57
CA THR A 7 -13.44 -18.34 -11.55
C THR A 7 -14.76 -19.03 -11.32
N ASP A 8 -14.78 -20.32 -10.95
CA ASP A 8 -16.02 -21.06 -10.66
C ASP A 8 -16.72 -20.59 -9.38
N ILE A 9 -15.96 -20.25 -8.33
CA ILE A 9 -16.52 -19.64 -7.11
C ILE A 9 -17.12 -18.27 -7.42
N VAL A 10 -16.40 -17.47 -8.21
CA VAL A 10 -16.82 -16.10 -8.56
C VAL A 10 -18.05 -16.15 -9.48
N THR A 11 -18.03 -16.94 -10.55
CA THR A 11 -19.16 -17.03 -11.50
C THR A 11 -20.36 -17.80 -10.94
N GLY A 12 -20.14 -18.90 -10.21
CA GLY A 12 -21.20 -19.65 -9.56
C GLY A 12 -21.87 -18.88 -8.41
N GLY A 13 -21.07 -18.19 -7.60
CA GLY A 13 -21.57 -17.35 -6.50
C GLY A 13 -22.26 -16.07 -6.98
N LEU A 14 -21.68 -15.35 -7.96
CA LEU A 14 -22.28 -14.14 -8.51
C LEU A 14 -23.52 -14.43 -9.36
N GLY A 15 -23.56 -15.55 -10.08
CA GLY A 15 -24.71 -15.98 -10.88
C GLY A 15 -25.94 -16.25 -10.02
N PHE A 16 -25.76 -16.89 -8.86
CA PHE A 16 -26.83 -17.10 -7.88
C PHE A 16 -27.32 -15.79 -7.25
N ILE A 17 -26.41 -14.88 -6.90
CA ILE A 17 -26.74 -13.59 -6.29
C ILE A 17 -27.46 -12.67 -7.31
N SER A 18 -27.05 -12.72 -8.58
CA SER A 18 -27.62 -11.87 -9.65
C SER A 18 -29.10 -12.14 -9.94
N ASN A 19 -29.54 -13.40 -9.80
CA ASN A 19 -30.94 -13.79 -10.04
C ASN A 19 -31.84 -13.60 -8.82
N VAL A 20 -31.27 -13.55 -7.60
CA VAL A 20 -32.04 -13.54 -6.35
C VAL A 20 -32.27 -12.13 -5.83
N ASN A 21 -31.33 -11.19 -5.97
CA ASN A 21 -31.54 -9.78 -5.61
C ASN A 21 -30.50 -8.85 -6.29
N PRO A 22 -30.88 -8.05 -7.31
CA PRO A 22 -29.96 -7.15 -8.03
C PRO A 22 -29.32 -6.08 -7.12
N ILE A 23 -29.99 -5.73 -6.02
CA ILE A 23 -29.47 -4.81 -4.99
C ILE A 23 -28.22 -5.39 -4.29
N LEU A 24 -28.18 -6.70 -4.04
CA LEU A 24 -27.05 -7.34 -3.38
C LEU A 24 -25.80 -7.31 -4.27
N LEU A 25 -25.99 -7.49 -5.58
CA LEU A 25 -24.93 -7.41 -6.57
C LEU A 25 -24.34 -6.00 -6.65
N LEU A 26 -25.19 -4.96 -6.54
CA LEU A 26 -24.75 -3.56 -6.50
C LEU A 26 -23.91 -3.27 -5.24
N ILE A 27 -24.29 -3.82 -4.08
CA ILE A 27 -23.52 -3.68 -2.84
C ILE A 27 -22.16 -4.37 -2.96
N VAL A 28 -22.13 -5.62 -3.44
CA VAL A 28 -20.88 -6.37 -3.63
C VAL A 28 -19.96 -5.66 -4.63
N PHE A 29 -20.52 -5.15 -5.73
CA PHE A 29 -19.78 -4.35 -6.70
C PHE A 29 -19.21 -3.07 -6.08
N GLY A 30 -20.01 -2.36 -5.27
CA GLY A 30 -19.55 -1.17 -4.55
C GLY A 30 -18.38 -1.46 -3.59
N VAL A 31 -18.47 -2.54 -2.81
CA VAL A 31 -17.38 -2.99 -1.93
C VAL A 31 -16.14 -3.34 -2.75
N PHE A 32 -16.30 -4.05 -3.86
CA PHE A 32 -15.20 -4.40 -4.75
C PHE A 32 -14.49 -3.16 -5.31
N VAL A 33 -15.25 -2.19 -5.83
CA VAL A 33 -14.70 -0.91 -6.34
C VAL A 33 -13.98 -0.15 -5.22
N PHE A 34 -14.54 -0.12 -4.01
CA PHE A 34 -13.91 0.54 -2.86
C PHE A 34 -12.56 -0.11 -2.51
N VAL A 35 -12.50 -1.44 -2.46
CA VAL A 35 -11.26 -2.17 -2.20
C VAL A 35 -10.25 -1.93 -3.32
N ALA A 36 -10.68 -1.99 -4.58
CA ALA A 36 -9.83 -1.74 -5.74
C ALA A 36 -9.24 -0.32 -5.72
N PHE A 37 -10.05 0.69 -5.41
CA PHE A 37 -9.60 2.08 -5.29
C PHE A 37 -8.53 2.24 -4.19
N ARG A 38 -8.73 1.56 -3.05
CA ARG A 38 -7.76 1.59 -1.95
C ARG A 38 -6.45 0.89 -2.32
N MET A 39 -6.53 -0.23 -3.03
CA MET A 39 -5.33 -0.91 -3.56
C MET A 39 -4.60 -0.04 -4.59
N PHE A 40 -5.33 0.65 -5.46
CA PHE A 40 -4.74 1.56 -6.44
C PHE A 40 -3.97 2.71 -5.77
N GLN A 41 -4.54 3.33 -4.73
CA GLN A 41 -3.83 4.35 -3.96
C GLN A 41 -2.54 3.81 -3.33
N PHE A 42 -2.56 2.58 -2.83
CA PHE A 42 -1.36 1.94 -2.28
C PHE A 42 -0.32 1.69 -3.38
N ALA A 43 -0.74 1.17 -4.53
CA ALA A 43 0.13 0.95 -5.68
C ALA A 43 0.80 2.26 -6.15
N MET A 44 0.03 3.34 -6.27
CA MET A 44 0.57 4.65 -6.66
C MET A 44 1.64 5.16 -5.68
N ARG A 45 1.49 4.93 -4.37
CA ARG A 45 2.53 5.28 -3.39
C ARG A 45 3.82 4.50 -3.60
N VAL A 46 3.70 3.20 -3.85
CA VAL A 46 4.86 2.33 -4.13
C VAL A 46 5.58 2.80 -5.39
N VAL A 47 4.84 3.14 -6.44
CA VAL A 47 5.41 3.68 -7.69
C VAL A 47 6.16 4.98 -7.41
N THR A 48 5.55 5.93 -6.70
CA THR A 48 6.22 7.21 -6.38
C THR A 48 7.51 7.00 -5.59
N ILE A 49 7.50 6.11 -4.58
CA ILE A 49 8.70 5.80 -3.78
C ILE A 49 9.78 5.17 -4.66
N GLY A 50 9.42 4.20 -5.51
CA GLY A 50 10.36 3.56 -6.42
C GLY A 50 10.97 4.55 -7.41
N LEU A 51 10.17 5.48 -7.93
CA LEU A 51 10.62 6.50 -8.89
C LEU A 51 11.55 7.52 -8.25
N VAL A 52 11.23 8.00 -7.03
CA VAL A 52 12.11 8.88 -6.26
C VAL A 52 13.42 8.18 -5.89
N ALA A 53 13.36 6.90 -5.50
CA ALA A 53 14.55 6.12 -5.18
C ALA A 53 15.41 5.80 -6.42
N ALA A 54 14.81 5.61 -7.59
CA ALA A 54 15.56 5.42 -8.84
C ALA A 54 16.41 6.66 -9.20
N LEU A 55 15.96 7.86 -8.81
CA LEU A 55 16.69 9.11 -9.01
C LEU A 55 17.78 9.36 -7.94
N PHE A 56 17.82 8.56 -6.88
CA PHE A 56 18.81 8.67 -5.80
C PHE A 56 20.26 8.69 -6.27
N PRO A 57 20.77 7.77 -7.12
CA PRO A 57 22.18 7.79 -7.56
C PRO A 57 22.56 9.09 -8.28
N ILE A 58 21.62 9.70 -9.03
CA ILE A 58 21.86 11.00 -9.68
C ILE A 58 22.03 12.09 -8.61
N GLY A 59 21.10 12.15 -7.64
CA GLY A 59 21.15 13.12 -6.57
C GLY A 59 22.39 12.95 -5.67
N ALA A 60 22.74 11.71 -5.33
CA ALA A 60 23.90 11.41 -4.50
C ALA A 60 25.22 11.85 -5.17
N ASN A 61 25.36 11.64 -6.48
CA ASN A 61 26.55 12.10 -7.20
C ASN A 61 26.63 13.63 -7.26
N TRP A 62 25.50 14.30 -7.44
CA TRP A 62 25.46 15.76 -7.58
C TRP A 62 25.64 16.52 -6.26
N PHE A 63 25.04 16.02 -5.17
CA PHE A 63 25.04 16.71 -3.87
C PHE A 63 26.13 16.20 -2.91
N LEU A 64 26.46 14.91 -2.94
CA LEU A 64 27.40 14.29 -2.00
C LEU A 64 28.78 14.04 -2.60
N GLY A 65 28.93 14.26 -3.92
CA GLY A 65 30.17 13.97 -4.65
C GLY A 65 30.54 12.49 -4.64
N TRP A 66 29.56 11.61 -4.42
CA TRP A 66 29.77 10.17 -4.48
C TRP A 66 29.96 9.72 -5.93
N ASP A 67 30.79 8.72 -6.16
CA ASP A 67 30.99 8.11 -7.48
C ASP A 67 30.15 6.84 -7.59
N LEU A 68 28.82 7.00 -7.48
CA LEU A 68 27.91 5.88 -7.68
C LEU A 68 27.69 5.67 -9.18
N PRO A 69 27.73 4.42 -9.66
CA PRO A 69 27.45 4.12 -11.06
C PRO A 69 26.01 4.53 -11.37
N VAL A 70 25.78 5.44 -12.32
CA VAL A 70 24.44 5.88 -12.77
C VAL A 70 24.00 5.04 -13.96
N THR A 71 23.98 3.72 -13.77
CA THR A 71 23.53 2.78 -14.81
C THR A 71 22.07 2.39 -14.57
N ILE A 72 21.35 1.97 -15.62
CA ILE A 72 19.97 1.48 -15.50
C ILE A 72 19.87 0.36 -14.44
N SER A 73 20.87 -0.52 -14.39
CA SER A 73 20.96 -1.59 -13.39
C SER A 73 21.00 -1.06 -11.95
N SER A 74 21.83 -0.06 -11.68
CA SER A 74 21.91 0.57 -10.35
C SER A 74 20.59 1.24 -9.93
N MET A 75 19.93 1.95 -10.85
CA MET A 75 18.67 2.64 -10.59
C MET A 75 17.57 1.64 -10.24
N ILE A 76 17.50 0.53 -10.97
CA ILE A 76 16.56 -0.58 -10.68
C ILE A 76 16.87 -1.19 -9.32
N TRP A 77 18.15 -1.38 -8.97
CA TRP A 77 18.54 -1.94 -7.68
C TRP A 77 18.10 -1.04 -6.51
N PHE A 78 18.35 0.28 -6.59
CA PHE A 78 17.91 1.24 -5.59
C PHE A 78 16.39 1.34 -5.50
N ALA A 79 15.68 1.36 -6.64
CA ALA A 79 14.22 1.35 -6.66
C ALA A 79 13.65 0.08 -6.00
N THR A 80 14.21 -1.09 -6.33
CA THR A 80 13.78 -2.37 -5.76
C THR A 80 14.04 -2.44 -4.26
N MET A 81 15.21 -1.98 -3.81
CA MET A 81 15.53 -1.90 -2.37
C MET A 81 14.59 -0.95 -1.62
N ALA A 82 14.30 0.22 -2.17
CA ALA A 82 13.39 1.18 -1.56
C ALA A 82 11.96 0.63 -1.45
N VAL A 83 11.47 -0.03 -2.50
CA VAL A 83 10.16 -0.71 -2.48
C VAL A 83 10.16 -1.84 -1.46
N GLY A 84 11.23 -2.65 -1.40
CA GLY A 84 11.36 -3.73 -0.42
C GLY A 84 11.34 -3.24 1.02
N LEU A 85 12.11 -2.18 1.32
CA LEU A 85 12.12 -1.53 2.64
C LEU A 85 10.76 -0.92 2.98
N PHE A 86 10.07 -0.31 2.02
CA PHE A 86 8.73 0.22 2.23
C PHE A 86 7.73 -0.88 2.59
N ILE A 87 7.77 -2.02 1.88
CA ILE A 87 6.92 -3.18 2.19
C ILE A 87 7.23 -3.71 3.59
N LEU A 88 8.52 -3.87 3.92
CA LEU A 88 8.94 -4.32 5.25
C LEU A 88 8.44 -3.38 6.35
N TYR A 89 8.59 -2.06 6.16
CA TYR A 89 8.06 -1.04 7.07
C TYR A 89 6.54 -1.15 7.20
N ALA A 90 5.82 -1.34 6.10
CA ALA A 90 4.38 -1.49 6.11
C ALA A 90 3.95 -2.72 6.94
N ILE A 91 4.60 -3.87 6.74
CA ILE A 91 4.36 -5.09 7.51
C ILE A 91 4.64 -4.86 9.00
N LEU A 92 5.81 -4.31 9.34
CA LEU A 92 6.19 -4.01 10.72
C LEU A 92 5.19 -3.06 11.39
N SER A 93 4.74 -2.02 10.68
CA SER A 93 3.75 -1.07 11.18
C SER A 93 2.39 -1.74 11.43
N MET A 94 2.01 -2.71 10.60
CA MET A 94 0.78 -3.47 10.76
C MET A 94 0.87 -4.40 11.96
N VAL A 95 1.97 -5.13 12.11
CA VAL A 95 2.25 -5.99 13.28
C VAL A 95 2.26 -5.14 14.55
N TYR A 96 2.94 -4.00 14.55
CA TYR A 96 2.98 -3.10 15.69
C TYR A 96 1.59 -2.59 16.08
N ARG A 97 0.77 -2.17 15.11
CA ARG A 97 -0.62 -1.75 15.36
C ARG A 97 -1.47 -2.89 15.94
N PHE A 98 -1.30 -4.10 15.42
CA PHE A 98 -2.03 -5.27 15.88
C PHE A 98 -1.64 -5.67 17.31
N LEU A 99 -0.34 -5.66 17.62
CA LEU A 99 0.17 -5.85 18.97
C LEU A 99 -0.34 -4.77 19.93
N ASN A 100 -0.37 -3.51 19.48
CA ASN A 100 -0.86 -2.39 20.29
C ASN A 100 -2.38 -2.49 20.53
N MET A 101 -3.16 -3.02 19.58
CA MET A 101 -4.58 -3.33 19.77
C MET A 101 -4.78 -4.47 20.77
N LEU A 102 -3.98 -5.53 20.70
CA LEU A 102 -4.04 -6.68 21.62
C LEU A 102 -3.60 -6.33 23.06
N LEU A 103 -2.58 -5.48 23.20
CA LEU A 103 -2.05 -5.05 24.50
C LEU A 103 -2.87 -3.92 25.16
N GLY A 104 -4.07 -3.61 24.65
CA GLY A 104 -4.96 -2.62 25.25
C GLY A 104 -4.52 -1.17 25.04
N GLY A 105 -4.03 -0.84 23.84
CA GLY A 105 -3.46 0.46 23.48
C GLY A 105 -4.42 1.65 23.58
N LYS A 106 -4.56 2.21 24.79
CA LYS A 106 -4.98 3.60 25.02
C LYS A 106 -3.88 4.55 24.54
N ARG A 107 -3.77 4.85 23.24
CA ARG A 107 -2.87 5.93 22.74
C ARG A 107 -3.34 6.64 21.46
N GLU A 108 -4.64 6.91 21.30
CA GLU A 108 -5.10 7.75 20.17
C GLU A 108 -5.37 9.22 20.49
N VAL A 109 -5.27 9.68 21.74
CA VAL A 109 -5.66 11.08 22.07
C VAL A 109 -4.50 12.09 22.06
N VAL A 110 -3.23 11.66 22.18
CA VAL A 110 -2.14 12.63 22.44
C VAL A 110 -1.61 13.33 21.18
N VAL A 111 -1.59 12.69 20.00
CA VAL A 111 -1.02 13.31 18.79
C VAL A 111 -1.93 14.38 18.17
N LYS A 112 -3.24 14.37 18.47
CA LYS A 112 -4.17 15.39 17.95
C LYS A 112 -4.21 16.68 18.79
N LYS A 113 -3.69 16.68 20.02
CA LYS A 113 -3.73 17.85 20.92
C LYS A 113 -2.56 18.81 20.67
N GLU A 114 -1.36 18.31 20.39
CA GLU A 114 -0.19 19.19 20.23
C GLU A 114 -0.17 20.00 18.92
N VAL A 115 -0.86 19.55 17.87
CA VAL A 115 -0.96 20.32 16.61
C VAL A 115 -1.93 21.50 16.72
N LYS A 116 -2.86 21.48 17.70
CA LYS A 116 -3.77 22.60 17.95
C LYS A 116 -3.15 23.67 18.87
N GLU A 117 -2.31 23.28 19.82
CA GLU A 117 -1.74 24.20 20.81
C GLU A 117 -0.55 25.03 20.25
N LYS A 118 0.02 24.64 19.11
CA LYS A 118 1.05 25.44 18.40
C LYS A 118 0.48 26.43 17.37
N LYS A 119 -0.85 26.56 17.29
CA LYS A 119 -1.54 27.47 16.36
C LYS A 119 -2.44 28.51 17.05
N GLU A 120 -2.43 28.58 18.38
CA GLU A 120 -3.01 29.67 19.16
C GLU A 120 -1.92 30.60 19.68
#